data_AF-A0A8T3L1Z8-F1
#
_entry.id   AF-A0A8T3L1Z8-F1
#
_cell.length_a   1.000
_cell.length_b   1.000
_cell.length_c   1.000
_cell.angle_alpha   90.00
_cell.angle_beta   90.00
_cell.angle_gamma   90.00
#
_symmetry.space_group_name_H-M   'P 1'
#
loop_
_entity.id
_entity.type
_entity.pdbx_description
1 polymer ?
#
loop_
_entity_poly.entity_id
_entity_poly.type
_entity_poly.pdbx_seq_one_letter_code
_entity_poly.pdbx_strand_id
1 'polypeptide(L)'
;MIIKTKCLFLTLLTSMLLVGCSAHPGSGIWLPAEGSESPYSRIEVLFEGRAELFVAGREAHLFRCFWSGTTADSIHMDCISADDETQKPVFTLQVSADGTARLSEAGKKLGLFQRTEQIPTRKE
;
A
#
# COMPACT_ATOMS: atom_id res chain seq x y z
N MET A 1 29.78 21.58 38.76
CA MET A 1 28.42 21.66 38.18
C MET A 1 28.42 21.45 36.64
N ILE A 2 29.26 20.53 36.12
CA ILE A 2 29.51 20.37 34.66
C ILE A 2 28.88 19.07 34.10
N ILE A 3 28.51 18.13 34.97
CA ILE A 3 28.01 16.80 34.57
C ILE A 3 26.53 16.84 34.12
N LYS A 4 25.71 17.75 34.69
CA LYS A 4 24.27 17.85 34.36
C LYS A 4 24.00 18.41 32.94
N THR A 5 24.88 19.26 32.42
CA THR A 5 24.67 19.95 31.13
C THR A 5 24.97 19.05 29.93
N LYS A 6 25.88 18.07 30.06
CA LYS A 6 26.24 17.14 28.97
C LYS A 6 25.16 16.09 28.69
N CYS A 7 24.40 15.68 29.71
CA CYS A 7 23.30 14.73 29.54
C CYS A 7 22.11 15.33 28.76
N LEU A 8 21.81 16.63 28.96
CA LEU A 8 20.69 17.29 28.32
C LEU A 8 20.90 17.47 26.79
N PHE A 9 22.14 17.65 26.37
CA PHE A 9 22.47 17.77 24.94
C PHE A 9 22.40 16.43 24.20
N LEU A 10 22.70 15.32 24.87
CA LEU A 10 22.69 14.00 24.26
C LEU A 10 21.26 13.49 24.00
N THR A 11 20.29 13.81 24.88
CA THR A 11 18.87 13.46 24.70
C THR A 11 18.18 14.31 23.63
N LEU A 12 18.62 15.54 23.40
CA LEU A 12 18.08 16.41 22.36
C LEU A 12 18.57 16.01 20.95
N LEU A 13 19.78 15.45 20.85
CA LEU A 13 20.36 15.02 19.57
C LEU A 13 19.77 13.68 19.09
N THR A 14 19.42 12.77 20.01
CA THR A 14 18.80 11.48 19.66
C THR A 14 17.35 11.61 19.20
N SER A 15 16.63 12.66 19.61
CA SER A 15 15.23 12.87 19.22
C SER A 15 15.07 13.35 17.77
N MET A 16 16.09 13.98 17.18
CA MET A 16 16.09 14.35 15.75
C MET A 16 16.41 13.19 14.79
N LEU A 17 16.90 12.06 15.32
CA LEU A 17 17.24 10.87 14.52
C LEU A 17 16.08 9.87 14.39
N LEU A 18 14.95 10.14 15.02
CA LEU A 18 13.70 9.38 14.85
C LEU A 18 12.94 9.87 13.61
N VAL A 19 13.61 9.88 12.45
CA VAL A 19 12.91 9.89 11.17
C VAL A 19 12.28 8.50 11.02
N GLY A 20 11.02 8.38 11.45
CA GLY A 20 10.24 7.17 11.20
C GLY A 20 10.18 6.91 9.71
N CYS A 21 10.30 5.64 9.30
CA CYS A 21 10.06 5.26 7.92
C CYS A 21 8.65 5.69 7.53
N SER A 22 8.52 6.70 6.66
CA SER A 22 7.22 7.10 6.13
C SER A 22 6.62 5.95 5.33
N ALA A 23 5.31 5.75 5.47
CA ALA A 23 4.61 4.76 4.68
C ALA A 23 4.73 5.12 3.19
N HIS A 24 4.99 4.11 2.35
CA HIS A 24 5.02 4.32 0.90
C HIS A 24 3.67 4.89 0.45
N PRO A 25 3.64 5.85 -0.50
CA PRO A 25 2.39 6.37 -1.03
C PRO A 25 1.49 5.29 -1.65
N GLY A 26 1.96 4.07 -1.92
CA GLY A 26 1.09 2.96 -2.34
C GLY A 26 0.23 2.36 -1.23
N SER A 27 0.64 2.51 0.04
CA SER A 27 -0.04 1.92 1.21
C SER A 27 -1.38 2.60 1.50
N GLY A 28 -2.38 1.82 1.94
CA GLY A 28 -3.73 2.31 2.24
C GLY A 28 -4.83 1.37 1.75
N ILE A 29 -6.08 1.76 2.00
CA ILE A 29 -7.26 1.12 1.40
C ILE A 29 -7.72 1.97 0.22
N TRP A 30 -7.87 1.32 -0.93
CA TRP A 30 -8.23 1.93 -2.20
C TRP A 30 -9.55 1.36 -2.69
N LEU A 31 -10.48 2.24 -3.07
CA LEU A 31 -11.77 1.89 -3.65
C LEU A 31 -11.88 2.43 -5.08
N PRO A 32 -12.63 1.80 -6.00
CA PRO A 32 -12.84 2.34 -7.33
C PRO A 32 -13.27 3.81 -7.29
N ALA A 33 -12.62 4.65 -8.07
CA ALA A 33 -13.02 6.04 -8.22
C ALA A 33 -14.39 6.12 -8.90
N GLU A 34 -15.14 7.20 -8.64
CA GLU A 34 -16.46 7.39 -9.25
C GLU A 34 -16.38 7.33 -10.78
N GLY A 35 -17.28 6.54 -11.39
CA GLY A 35 -17.30 6.33 -12.84
C GLY A 35 -16.17 5.45 -13.39
N SER A 36 -15.27 4.92 -12.56
CA SER A 36 -14.26 3.95 -13.02
C SER A 36 -14.82 2.53 -13.02
N GLU A 37 -14.81 1.89 -14.19
CA GLU A 37 -14.98 0.45 -14.27
C GLU A 37 -13.72 -0.26 -13.73
N SER A 38 -13.91 -1.26 -12.87
CA SER A 38 -12.84 -2.11 -12.39
C SER A 38 -13.35 -3.51 -12.02
N PRO A 39 -12.57 -4.59 -12.25
CA PRO A 39 -12.93 -5.91 -11.77
C PRO A 39 -12.77 -6.04 -10.24
N TYR A 40 -12.06 -5.11 -9.59
CA TYR A 40 -11.80 -5.14 -8.16
C TYR A 40 -12.64 -4.10 -7.42
N SER A 41 -13.24 -4.51 -6.32
CA SER A 41 -14.04 -3.65 -5.44
C SER A 41 -13.20 -2.91 -4.41
N ARG A 42 -12.02 -3.43 -4.09
CA ARG A 42 -11.13 -2.88 -3.07
C ARG A 42 -9.70 -3.42 -3.23
N ILE A 43 -8.72 -2.58 -2.93
CA ILE A 43 -7.31 -2.97 -2.78
C ILE A 43 -6.85 -2.53 -1.40
N GLU A 44 -6.32 -3.44 -0.62
CA GLU A 44 -5.71 -3.13 0.67
C GLU A 44 -4.20 -3.32 0.56
N VAL A 45 -3.42 -2.28 0.83
CA VAL A 45 -1.96 -2.31 0.79
C VAL A 45 -1.42 -1.99 2.17
N LEU A 46 -0.96 -3.03 2.88
CA LEU A 46 -0.40 -2.90 4.22
C LEU A 46 1.03 -2.36 4.13
N PHE A 47 1.43 -1.56 5.12
CA PHE A 47 2.79 -1.03 5.20
C PHE A 47 3.87 -2.14 5.27
N GLU A 48 3.54 -3.31 5.85
CA GLU A 48 4.45 -4.45 6.03
C GLU A 48 4.69 -5.32 4.77
N GLY A 49 4.52 -4.76 3.57
CA GLY A 49 4.87 -5.45 2.32
C GLY A 49 3.82 -6.45 1.83
N ARG A 50 2.58 -6.40 2.35
CA ARG A 50 1.45 -7.24 1.92
C ARG A 50 0.37 -6.43 1.24
N ALA A 51 -0.29 -7.00 0.26
CA ALA A 51 -1.47 -6.42 -0.35
C ALA A 51 -2.53 -7.48 -0.67
N GLU A 52 -3.78 -7.07 -0.71
CA GLU A 52 -4.93 -7.91 -1.03
C GLU A 52 -5.87 -7.21 -2.00
N LEU A 53 -6.36 -7.94 -3.00
CA LEU A 53 -7.35 -7.45 -3.96
C LEU A 53 -8.66 -8.21 -3.77
N PHE A 54 -9.76 -7.47 -3.72
CA PHE A 54 -11.11 -8.00 -3.50
C PHE A 54 -11.98 -7.76 -4.73
N VAL A 55 -12.94 -8.64 -4.95
CA VAL A 55 -13.97 -8.51 -5.99
C VAL A 55 -15.34 -8.27 -5.36
N ALA A 56 -16.27 -7.66 -6.10
CA ALA A 56 -17.61 -7.40 -5.59
C ALA A 56 -18.35 -8.71 -5.26
N GLY A 57 -19.11 -8.71 -4.15
CA GLY A 57 -19.91 -9.87 -3.73
C GLY A 57 -19.12 -10.99 -3.03
N ARG A 58 -17.82 -10.79 -2.75
CA ARG A 58 -16.96 -11.73 -2.01
C ARG A 58 -16.43 -11.08 -0.74
N GLU A 59 -16.52 -11.77 0.40
CA GLU A 59 -15.94 -11.28 1.67
C GLU A 59 -14.42 -11.45 1.71
N ALA A 60 -13.91 -12.59 1.23
CA ALA A 60 -12.48 -12.88 1.18
C ALA A 60 -11.78 -12.20 -0.02
N HIS A 61 -10.46 -12.00 0.08
CA HIS A 61 -9.66 -11.55 -1.04
C HIS A 61 -9.69 -12.57 -2.18
N LEU A 62 -9.60 -12.09 -3.43
CA LEU A 62 -9.31 -12.91 -4.59
C LEU A 62 -7.80 -13.13 -4.75
N PHE A 63 -7.00 -12.09 -4.50
CA PHE A 63 -5.54 -12.18 -4.57
C PHE A 63 -4.91 -11.74 -3.26
N ARG A 64 -3.90 -12.49 -2.83
CA ARG A 64 -2.93 -12.06 -1.82
C ARG A 64 -1.59 -11.82 -2.49
N CYS A 65 -0.90 -10.77 -2.08
CA CYS A 65 0.29 -10.29 -2.76
C CYS A 65 1.38 -9.91 -1.76
N PHE A 66 2.62 -10.06 -2.20
CA PHE A 66 3.73 -9.28 -1.66
C PHE A 66 3.94 -8.06 -2.53
N TRP A 67 4.31 -6.92 -1.94
CA TRP A 67 4.59 -5.70 -2.70
C TRP A 67 5.96 -5.12 -2.41
N SER A 68 6.52 -4.46 -3.43
CA SER A 68 7.76 -3.69 -3.35
C SER A 68 7.58 -2.33 -4.03
N GLY A 69 8.25 -1.30 -3.52
CA GLY A 69 8.27 0.01 -4.17
C GLY A 69 9.15 -0.02 -5.41
N THR A 70 8.62 0.38 -6.56
CA THR A 70 9.37 0.48 -7.82
C THR A 70 9.81 1.91 -8.12
N THR A 71 9.01 2.89 -7.71
CA THR A 71 9.36 4.32 -7.72
C THR A 71 8.80 4.97 -6.46
N ALA A 72 8.99 6.28 -6.25
CA ALA A 72 8.40 6.98 -5.11
C ALA A 72 6.87 6.90 -5.03
N ASP A 73 6.21 6.71 -6.18
CA ASP A 73 4.75 6.74 -6.30
C ASP A 73 4.17 5.44 -6.86
N SER A 74 4.98 4.39 -7.04
CA SER A 74 4.51 3.12 -7.59
C SER A 74 5.00 1.91 -6.82
N ILE A 75 4.10 0.94 -6.71
CA ILE A 75 4.40 -0.38 -6.16
C ILE A 75 4.14 -1.46 -7.20
N HIS A 76 4.95 -2.50 -7.12
CA HIS A 76 4.78 -3.76 -7.83
C HIS A 76 4.26 -4.81 -6.87
N MET A 77 3.26 -5.58 -7.29
CA MET A 77 2.58 -6.59 -6.47
C MET A 77 2.64 -7.94 -7.17
N ASP A 78 3.37 -8.88 -6.55
CA ASP A 78 3.45 -10.28 -6.98
C ASP A 78 2.40 -11.07 -6.21
N CYS A 79 1.40 -11.59 -6.92
CA CYS A 79 0.20 -12.14 -6.31
C CYS A 79 0.01 -13.63 -6.55
N ILE A 80 -0.86 -14.24 -5.76
CA ILE A 80 -1.38 -15.59 -5.95
C ILE A 80 -2.89 -15.58 -5.75
N SER A 81 -3.63 -16.24 -6.66
CA SER A 81 -5.09 -16.35 -6.53
C SER A 81 -5.46 -17.26 -5.36
N ALA A 82 -6.51 -16.87 -4.65
CA ALA A 82 -7.15 -17.71 -3.65
C ALA A 82 -7.99 -18.85 -4.28
N ASP A 83 -8.39 -18.69 -5.55
CA ASP A 83 -9.23 -19.69 -6.24
C ASP A 83 -8.39 -20.70 -7.02
N ASP A 84 -7.18 -20.32 -7.45
CA ASP A 84 -6.26 -21.15 -8.22
C ASP A 84 -4.80 -20.71 -8.00
N GLU A 85 -4.08 -21.44 -7.14
CA GLU A 85 -2.70 -21.10 -6.77
C GLU A 85 -1.68 -21.16 -7.94
N THR A 86 -2.08 -21.70 -9.10
CA THR A 86 -1.26 -21.63 -10.32
C THR A 86 -1.32 -20.25 -10.99
N GLN A 87 -2.37 -19.47 -10.72
CA GLN A 87 -2.52 -18.11 -11.21
C GLN A 87 -1.74 -17.14 -10.33
N LYS A 88 -0.67 -16.59 -10.92
CA LYS A 88 0.26 -15.69 -10.25
C LYS A 88 0.39 -14.36 -11.00
N PRO A 89 -0.69 -13.57 -11.07
CA PRO A 89 -0.66 -12.30 -11.78
C PRO A 89 0.24 -11.30 -11.06
N VAL A 90 0.68 -10.32 -11.84
CA VAL A 90 1.54 -9.24 -11.40
C VAL A 90 0.85 -7.93 -11.67
N PHE A 91 0.66 -7.14 -10.62
CA PHE A 91 0.01 -5.84 -10.71
C PHE A 91 0.96 -4.70 -10.40
N THR A 92 0.67 -3.54 -10.98
CA THR A 92 1.27 -2.27 -10.61
C THR A 92 0.19 -1.33 -10.11
N LEU A 93 0.42 -0.71 -8.96
CA LEU A 93 -0.40 0.38 -8.45
C LEU A 93 0.43 1.66 -8.50
N GLN A 94 0.06 2.57 -9.39
CA GLN A 94 0.72 3.87 -9.58
C GLN A 94 -0.16 4.96 -9.00
N VAL A 95 0.37 5.69 -8.03
CA VAL A 95 -0.28 6.84 -7.40
C VAL A 95 0.03 8.10 -8.20
N SER A 96 -0.98 8.94 -8.36
CA SER A 96 -0.93 10.23 -9.05
C SER A 96 -0.88 11.37 -8.03
N ALA A 97 -0.43 12.55 -8.47
CA ALA A 97 -0.34 13.74 -7.62
C ALA A 97 -1.70 14.22 -7.06
N ASP A 98 -2.81 13.87 -7.71
CA ASP A 98 -4.17 14.15 -7.25
C ASP A 98 -4.68 13.19 -6.16
N GLY A 99 -3.84 12.23 -5.73
CA GLY A 99 -4.18 11.24 -4.72
C GLY A 99 -4.96 10.03 -5.24
N THR A 100 -5.24 9.95 -6.55
CA THR A 100 -5.79 8.76 -7.19
C THR A 100 -4.71 7.72 -7.46
N ALA A 101 -5.09 6.46 -7.64
CA ALA A 101 -4.19 5.42 -8.09
C ALA A 101 -4.74 4.68 -9.31
N ARG A 102 -3.84 4.34 -10.24
CA ARG A 102 -4.13 3.48 -11.38
C ARG A 102 -3.62 2.08 -11.10
N LEU A 103 -4.52 1.09 -11.16
CA LEU A 103 -4.15 -0.33 -11.16
C LEU A 103 -3.94 -0.81 -12.59
N SER A 104 -2.91 -1.61 -12.82
CA SER A 104 -2.67 -2.29 -14.09
C SER A 104 -2.08 -3.68 -13.92
N GLU A 105 -2.34 -4.55 -14.89
CA GLU A 105 -1.74 -5.87 -15.05
C GLU A 105 -1.13 -5.95 -16.46
N ALA A 106 0.14 -6.36 -16.57
CA ALA A 106 0.85 -6.41 -17.85
C ALA A 106 0.71 -5.13 -18.70
N GLY A 107 0.69 -3.96 -18.05
CA GLY A 107 0.51 -2.64 -18.69
C GLY A 107 -0.94 -2.29 -19.05
N LYS A 108 -1.90 -3.22 -18.99
CA LYS A 108 -3.31 -2.95 -19.20
C LYS A 108 -3.93 -2.29 -17.98
N LYS A 109 -4.56 -1.14 -18.15
CA LYS A 109 -5.32 -0.46 -17.08
C LYS A 109 -6.52 -1.32 -16.66
N LEU A 110 -6.64 -1.54 -15.35
CA LEU A 110 -7.76 -2.28 -14.73
C LEU A 110 -8.71 -1.38 -13.95
N GLY A 111 -8.34 -0.13 -13.67
CA GLY A 111 -9.21 0.82 -12.98
C GLY A 111 -8.45 2.02 -12.43
N LEU A 112 -9.21 3.03 -12.03
CA LEU A 112 -8.77 4.12 -11.16
C LEU A 112 -9.39 3.93 -9.78
N PHE A 113 -8.62 4.27 -8.76
CA PHE A 113 -8.97 4.09 -7.37
C PHE A 113 -8.71 5.36 -6.58
N GLN A 114 -9.56 5.63 -5.60
CA GLN A 114 -9.39 6.68 -4.61
C GLN A 114 -8.96 6.07 -3.28
N ARG A 115 -8.00 6.71 -2.61
CA ARG A 115 -7.61 6.35 -1.25
C ARG A 115 -8.71 6.73 -0.27
N THR A 116 -8.96 5.85 0.69
CA THR A 116 -9.78 6.15 1.86
C THR A 116 -8.93 6.59 3.05
N GLU A 117 -9.53 7.26 4.03
CA GLU A 117 -8.88 7.62 5.31
C GLU A 117 -8.63 6.39 6.22
N GLN A 118 -9.10 5.21 5.83
CA GLN A 118 -8.95 3.99 6.63
C GLN A 118 -7.55 3.38 6.44
N ILE A 119 -6.99 2.90 7.54
CA ILE A 119 -5.72 2.17 7.55
C ILE A 119 -6.02 0.68 7.43
N PRO A 120 -5.41 -0.04 6.47
CA PRO A 120 -5.58 -1.48 6.37
C PRO A 120 -4.98 -2.16 7.60
N THR A 121 -5.78 -2.96 8.29
CA THR A 121 -5.36 -3.77 9.43
C THR A 121 -5.28 -5.22 9.02
N ARG A 122 -4.21 -5.91 9.43
CA ARG A 122 -4.12 -7.35 9.26
C ARG A 122 -5.25 -8.03 10.04
N LYS A 123 -6.05 -8.85 9.36
CA LYS A 123 -6.91 -9.84 10.01
C LYS A 123 -6.11 -11.14 10.13
N GLU A 124 -5.96 -11.62 11.36
CA GLU A 124 -5.27 -12.88 11.68
C GLU A 124 -6.08 -14.11 11.29
#